data_AF-A0A957V0F1-F1
#
_entry.id   AF-A0A957V0F1-F1
#
_cell.length_a   1.000
_cell.length_b   1.000
_cell.length_c   1.000
_cell.angle_alpha   90.00
_cell.angle_beta   90.00
_cell.angle_gamma   90.00
#
_symmetry.space_group_name_H-M   'P 1'
#
loop_
_entity.id
_entity.type
_entity.pdbx_description
1 polymer ?
#
loop_
_entity_poly.entity_id
_entity_poly.type
_entity_poly.pdbx_seq_one_letter_code
_entity_poly.pdbx_strand_id
1 'polypeptide(L)'
;GVSFYMAELRRLKAIVDRADARQPGEPLLLYLLDEILQGTNTAERQIAARHIIRHLIDRGAIGAVSTHDLTLADAPELRPAAQMVYFTEHFTRSAAGPTMTFDYRLRPGLAISTNALKLMEIIGLPIKDADAARADGAPLHPAKPGS
;
A
#
# COMPACT_ATOMS: atom_id res chain seq x y z
N GLY A 1 -30.05 -1.09 0.99
CA GLY A 1 -28.71 -0.70 1.48
C GLY A 1 -27.72 -0.81 0.34
N VAL A 2 -26.86 0.18 0.15
CA VAL A 2 -25.76 0.09 -0.83
C VAL A 2 -24.65 -0.74 -0.18
N SER A 3 -24.12 -1.76 -0.86
CA SER A 3 -22.98 -2.51 -0.31
C SER A 3 -21.80 -1.56 -0.09
N PHE A 4 -20.97 -1.83 0.93
CA PHE A 4 -19.78 -1.02 1.24
C PHE A 4 -18.92 -0.79 -0.02
N TYR A 5 -18.73 -1.84 -0.81
CA TYR A 5 -18.02 -1.80 -2.09
C TYR A 5 -18.63 -0.81 -3.10
N MET A 6 -19.96 -0.80 -3.26
CA MET A 6 -20.62 0.13 -4.18
C MET A 6 -20.54 1.59 -3.69
N ALA A 7 -20.57 1.81 -2.37
CA ALA A 7 -20.36 3.14 -1.81
C ALA A 7 -18.92 3.64 -2.07
N GLU A 8 -17.94 2.75 -1.98
CA GLU A 8 -16.54 3.04 -2.32
C GLU A 8 -16.35 3.36 -3.80
N LEU A 9 -16.89 2.54 -4.70
CA LEU A 9 -16.84 2.80 -6.15
C LEU A 9 -17.42 4.17 -6.52
N ARG A 10 -18.51 4.58 -5.85
CA ARG A 10 -19.10 5.91 -6.07
C ARG A 10 -18.17 7.04 -5.62
N ARG A 11 -17.43 6.86 -4.52
CA ARG A 11 -16.43 7.84 -4.07
C ARG A 11 -15.27 7.94 -5.07
N LEU A 12 -14.76 6.80 -5.54
CA LEU A 12 -13.71 6.77 -6.56
C LEU A 12 -14.19 7.43 -7.86
N LYS A 13 -15.42 7.14 -8.30
CA LYS A 13 -16.04 7.83 -9.45
C LYS A 13 -16.08 9.34 -9.27
N ALA A 14 -16.45 9.83 -8.09
CA ALA A 14 -16.49 11.27 -7.83
C ALA A 14 -15.09 11.93 -7.97
N ILE A 15 -14.03 11.23 -7.55
CA ILE A 15 -12.64 11.70 -7.73
C ILE A 15 -12.28 11.74 -9.21
N VAL A 16 -12.60 10.69 -9.96
CA VAL A 16 -12.35 10.59 -11.41
C VAL A 16 -13.10 11.69 -12.17
N ASP A 17 -14.38 11.88 -11.89
CA ASP A 17 -15.21 12.91 -12.52
C ASP A 17 -14.63 14.32 -12.27
N ARG A 18 -14.09 14.56 -11.06
CA ARG A 18 -13.43 15.83 -10.72
C ARG A 18 -12.11 16.01 -11.47
N ALA A 19 -11.34 14.95 -11.66
CA ALA A 19 -10.12 15.00 -12.46
C ALA A 19 -10.43 15.29 -13.94
N ASP A 20 -11.50 14.70 -14.47
CA ASP A 20 -11.95 14.86 -15.85
C ASP A 20 -12.51 16.26 -16.14
N ALA A 21 -13.21 16.84 -15.18
CA ALA A 21 -13.83 18.16 -15.32
C ALA A 21 -12.83 19.33 -15.13
N ARG A 22 -11.58 19.06 -14.71
CA ARG A 22 -10.61 20.11 -14.37
C ARG A 22 -10.28 20.99 -15.58
N GLN A 23 -10.41 22.30 -15.42
CA GLN A 23 -10.07 23.28 -16.45
C GLN A 23 -8.66 23.86 -16.26
N PRO A 24 -8.02 24.38 -17.33
CA PRO A 24 -6.79 25.15 -17.20
C PRO A 24 -6.97 26.33 -16.24
N GLY A 25 -6.06 26.48 -15.27
CA GLY A 25 -6.12 27.52 -14.25
C GLY A 25 -6.84 27.11 -12.96
N GLU A 26 -7.51 25.96 -12.92
CA GLU A 26 -8.04 25.41 -11.67
C GLU A 26 -6.93 24.75 -10.82
N PRO A 27 -7.11 24.71 -9.48
CA PRO A 27 -6.20 24.01 -8.59
C PRO A 27 -6.01 22.54 -8.99
N LEU A 28 -4.79 22.03 -8.78
CA LEU A 28 -4.50 20.61 -8.98
C LEU A 28 -5.33 19.76 -8.00
N LEU A 29 -5.89 18.67 -8.51
CA LEU A 29 -6.56 17.67 -7.68
C LEU A 29 -5.50 16.89 -6.90
N LEU A 30 -5.62 16.90 -5.58
CA LEU A 30 -4.89 16.01 -4.67
C LEU A 30 -5.78 14.84 -4.25
N TYR A 31 -5.35 13.61 -4.49
CA TYR A 31 -6.04 12.41 -4.00
C TYR A 31 -5.22 11.69 -2.92
N LEU A 32 -5.92 11.14 -1.92
CA LEU A 32 -5.36 10.26 -0.90
C LEU A 32 -6.20 8.99 -0.89
N LEU A 33 -5.61 7.87 -1.28
CA LEU A 33 -6.29 6.59 -1.41
C LEU A 33 -5.70 5.62 -0.40
N ASP A 34 -6.50 5.22 0.59
CA ASP A 34 -6.06 4.30 1.63
C ASP A 34 -6.72 2.93 1.42
N GLU A 35 -5.90 1.94 1.04
CA GLU A 35 -6.29 0.55 0.85
C GLU A 35 -7.64 0.41 0.11
N ILE A 36 -7.72 0.93 -1.11
CA ILE A 36 -8.99 1.00 -1.85
C ILE A 36 -9.47 -0.36 -2.38
N LEU A 37 -10.77 -0.45 -2.65
CA LEU A 37 -11.48 -1.57 -3.27
C LEU A 37 -11.41 -2.86 -2.42
N GLN A 38 -11.54 -2.70 -1.10
CA GLN A 38 -11.64 -3.84 -0.19
C GLN A 38 -12.98 -4.57 -0.42
N GLY A 39 -12.91 -5.90 -0.51
CA GLY A 39 -14.11 -6.75 -0.67
C GLY A 39 -14.36 -7.30 -2.08
N THR A 40 -13.43 -7.12 -3.02
CA THR A 40 -13.39 -7.91 -4.26
C THR A 40 -12.16 -8.84 -4.32
N ASN A 41 -12.08 -9.67 -5.36
CA ASN A 41 -10.92 -10.51 -5.65
C ASN A 41 -9.66 -9.64 -5.81
N THR A 42 -8.54 -10.08 -5.22
CA THR A 42 -7.24 -9.41 -5.31
C THR A 42 -6.84 -9.06 -6.74
N ALA A 43 -7.07 -9.95 -7.72
CA ALA A 43 -6.73 -9.68 -9.11
C ALA A 43 -7.56 -8.53 -9.70
N GLU A 44 -8.87 -8.50 -9.44
CA GLU A 44 -9.75 -7.43 -9.91
C GLU A 44 -9.42 -6.09 -9.24
N ARG A 45 -9.12 -6.12 -7.92
CA ARG A 45 -8.68 -4.94 -7.16
C ARG A 45 -7.43 -4.32 -7.78
N GLN A 46 -6.41 -5.14 -8.09
CA GLN A 46 -5.16 -4.67 -8.70
C GLN A 46 -5.40 -3.98 -10.04
N ILE A 47 -6.18 -4.61 -10.92
CA ILE A 47 -6.52 -4.08 -12.24
C ILE A 47 -7.24 -2.74 -12.08
N ALA A 48 -8.29 -2.70 -11.27
CA ALA A 48 -9.08 -1.49 -11.06
C ALA A 48 -8.26 -0.34 -10.45
N ALA A 49 -7.44 -0.62 -9.43
CA ALA A 49 -6.57 0.37 -8.81
C ALA A 49 -5.58 0.98 -9.81
N ARG A 50 -4.91 0.14 -10.63
CA ARG A 50 -3.98 0.59 -11.68
C ARG A 50 -4.67 1.51 -12.69
N HIS A 51 -5.85 1.12 -13.17
CA HIS A 51 -6.61 1.93 -14.12
C HIS A 51 -7.01 3.29 -13.55
N ILE A 52 -7.50 3.32 -12.31
CA ILE A 52 -7.91 4.57 -11.64
C ILE A 52 -6.71 5.49 -11.44
N ILE A 53 -5.61 4.97 -10.87
CA ILE A 53 -4.42 5.78 -10.58
C ILE A 53 -3.80 6.30 -11.87
N ARG A 54 -3.67 5.46 -12.90
CA ARG A 54 -3.19 5.87 -14.22
C ARG A 54 -4.05 7.01 -14.78
N HIS A 55 -5.37 6.86 -14.75
CA HIS A 55 -6.30 7.88 -15.24
C HIS A 55 -6.10 9.22 -14.51
N LEU A 56 -5.96 9.19 -13.19
CA LEU A 56 -5.71 10.40 -12.39
C LEU A 56 -4.37 11.07 -12.77
N ILE A 57 -3.32 10.28 -12.97
CA ILE A 57 -2.00 10.78 -13.43
C ILE A 57 -2.11 11.40 -14.82
N ASP A 58 -2.82 10.77 -15.76
CA ASP A 58 -2.99 11.26 -17.13
C ASP A 58 -3.78 12.57 -17.18
N ARG A 59 -4.66 12.79 -16.19
CA ARG A 59 -5.33 14.08 -15.98
C ARG A 59 -4.45 15.11 -15.26
N GLY A 60 -3.23 14.76 -14.85
CA GLY A 60 -2.32 15.67 -14.14
C GLY A 60 -2.69 15.89 -12.67
N ALA A 61 -3.45 14.97 -12.07
CA ALA A 61 -3.65 14.97 -10.62
C ALA A 61 -2.40 14.47 -9.89
N ILE A 62 -2.26 14.85 -8.62
CA ILE A 62 -1.21 14.36 -7.73
C ILE A 62 -1.85 13.59 -6.58
N GLY A 63 -1.11 12.66 -5.97
CA GLY A 63 -1.67 11.94 -4.83
C GLY A 63 -0.73 10.96 -4.15
N ALA A 64 -1.26 10.35 -3.11
CA ALA A 64 -0.63 9.28 -2.35
C ALA A 64 -1.58 8.09 -2.24
N VAL A 65 -1.00 6.89 -2.31
CA VAL A 65 -1.72 5.62 -2.16
C VAL A 65 -1.01 4.76 -1.13
N SER A 66 -1.72 4.32 -0.09
CA SER A 66 -1.28 3.24 0.80
C SER A 66 -1.83 1.92 0.29
N THR A 67 -0.96 0.92 0.20
CA THR A 67 -1.36 -0.45 -0.13
C THR A 67 -0.39 -1.48 0.46
N HIS A 68 -0.93 -2.62 0.89
CA HIS A 68 -0.18 -3.83 1.19
C HIS A 68 0.15 -4.66 -0.08
N ASP A 69 -0.37 -4.26 -1.24
CA ASP A 69 -0.18 -4.96 -2.50
C ASP A 69 1.06 -4.47 -3.26
N LEU A 70 2.18 -5.17 -3.07
CA LEU A 70 3.46 -4.86 -3.73
C LEU A 70 3.38 -4.89 -5.26
N THR A 71 2.40 -5.60 -5.84
CA THR A 71 2.27 -5.67 -7.30
C THR A 71 1.78 -4.37 -7.91
N LEU A 72 1.12 -3.50 -7.13
CA LEU A 72 0.75 -2.16 -7.58
C LEU A 72 2.01 -1.30 -7.74
N ALA A 73 2.96 -1.46 -6.81
CA ALA A 73 4.25 -0.80 -6.81
C ALA A 73 5.13 -1.20 -8.01
N ASP A 74 4.97 -2.44 -8.47
CA ASP A 74 5.71 -2.99 -9.60
C ASP A 74 5.06 -2.75 -10.98
N ALA A 75 3.90 -2.08 -11.03
CA ALA A 75 3.18 -1.79 -12.27
C ALA A 75 4.03 -0.90 -13.20
N PRO A 76 4.49 -1.39 -14.36
CA PRO A 76 5.37 -0.64 -15.27
C PRO A 76 4.77 0.69 -15.73
N GLU A 77 3.45 0.74 -15.85
CA GLU A 77 2.71 1.94 -16.19
C GLU A 77 2.83 3.00 -15.07
N LEU A 78 2.73 2.63 -13.80
CA LEU A 78 2.75 3.61 -12.71
C LEU A 78 4.17 4.06 -12.35
N ARG A 79 5.17 3.19 -12.53
CA ARG A 79 6.57 3.42 -12.11
C ARG A 79 7.17 4.77 -12.53
N PRO A 80 7.06 5.26 -13.78
CA PRO A 80 7.65 6.53 -14.16
C PRO A 80 7.09 7.75 -13.43
N ALA A 81 5.87 7.63 -12.88
CA ALA A 81 5.14 8.72 -12.24
C ALA A 81 5.02 8.55 -10.71
N ALA A 82 5.55 7.45 -10.15
CA ALA A 82 5.34 7.09 -8.76
C ALA A 82 6.66 6.99 -7.99
N GLN A 83 6.68 7.56 -6.78
CA GLN A 83 7.79 7.41 -5.83
C GLN A 83 7.37 6.47 -4.71
N MET A 84 8.05 5.33 -4.58
CA MET A 84 7.77 4.37 -3.52
C MET A 84 8.38 4.83 -2.21
N VAL A 85 7.56 4.80 -1.15
CA VAL A 85 7.98 5.16 0.21
C VAL A 85 7.38 4.22 1.23
N TYR A 86 8.05 4.09 2.38
CA TYR A 86 7.59 3.25 3.48
C TYR A 86 7.94 3.83 4.85
N PHE A 87 7.26 3.32 5.89
CA PHE A 87 7.59 3.53 7.31
C PHE A 87 8.24 2.27 7.87
N THR A 88 9.14 2.43 8.84
CA THR A 88 9.77 1.29 9.52
C THR A 88 9.32 1.18 10.97
N GLU A 89 9.27 -0.05 11.44
CA GLU A 89 9.13 -0.40 12.85
C GLU A 89 10.48 -0.82 13.46
N HIS A 90 10.58 -0.68 14.79
CA HIS A 90 11.66 -1.20 15.60
C HIS A 90 11.08 -2.19 16.60
N PHE A 91 11.57 -3.43 16.56
CA PHE A 91 11.14 -4.51 17.43
C PHE A 91 12.22 -4.85 18.44
N THR A 92 11.85 -4.89 19.72
CA THR A 92 12.80 -5.13 20.82
C THR A 92 12.25 -6.24 21.72
N ARG A 93 13.13 -7.16 22.13
CA ARG A 93 12.82 -8.15 23.19
C ARG A 93 13.52 -7.73 24.47
N SER A 94 12.74 -7.55 25.54
CA SER A 94 13.25 -7.16 26.85
C SER A 94 12.78 -8.14 27.93
N ALA A 95 13.28 -7.98 29.17
CA ALA A 95 12.77 -8.73 30.32
C ALA A 95 11.27 -8.48 30.58
N ALA A 96 10.73 -7.35 30.11
CA ALA A 96 9.30 -7.02 30.19
C ALA A 96 8.47 -7.62 29.03
N GLY A 97 9.11 -8.32 28.09
CA GLY A 97 8.48 -8.89 26.91
C GLY A 97 8.86 -8.21 25.58
N PRO A 98 8.32 -8.71 24.46
CA PRO A 98 8.49 -8.12 23.13
C PRO A 98 7.69 -6.81 22.99
N THR A 99 8.28 -5.81 22.35
CA THR A 99 7.62 -4.52 22.04
C THR A 99 7.95 -4.08 20.62
N MET A 100 7.05 -3.29 20.03
CA MET A 100 7.22 -2.70 18.70
C MET A 100 6.93 -1.20 18.75
N THR A 101 7.80 -0.41 18.15
CA THR A 101 7.65 1.06 18.03
C THR A 101 7.80 1.46 16.57
N PHE A 102 7.17 2.57 16.19
CA PHE A 102 7.32 3.17 14.85
C PHE A 102 8.01 4.51 15.00
N ASP A 103 8.90 4.82 14.07
CA ASP A 103 9.58 6.11 14.08
C ASP A 103 8.88 7.19 13.24
N TYR A 104 7.83 6.79 12.50
CA TYR A 104 7.00 7.64 11.65
C TYR A 104 7.80 8.44 10.60
N ARG A 105 8.95 7.93 10.17
CA ARG A 105 9.76 8.56 9.10
C ARG A 105 9.53 7.87 7.77
N LEU A 106 9.12 8.66 6.76
CA LEU A 106 9.03 8.22 5.37
C LEU A 106 10.44 7.96 4.81
N ARG A 107 10.63 6.79 4.22
CA ARG A 107 11.88 6.36 3.59
C ARG A 107 11.62 5.94 2.14
N PRO A 108 12.57 6.17 1.22
CA PRO A 108 12.44 5.70 -0.15
C PRO A 108 12.50 4.17 -0.23
N GLY A 109 11.69 3.58 -1.10
CA GLY A 109 11.65 2.14 -1.35
C GLY A 109 10.36 1.46 -0.87
N LEU A 110 10.38 0.14 -0.83
CA LEU A 110 9.26 -0.70 -0.40
C LEU A 110 9.51 -1.24 1.01
N ALA A 111 8.44 -1.38 1.79
CA ALA A 111 8.51 -2.08 3.07
C ALA A 111 8.86 -3.56 2.82
N ILE A 112 9.92 -4.03 3.48
CA ILE A 112 10.38 -5.43 3.41
C ILE A 112 10.08 -6.23 4.69
N SER A 113 9.51 -5.58 5.72
CA SER A 113 9.28 -6.19 7.02
C SER A 113 7.94 -6.92 7.14
N THR A 114 7.92 -8.02 7.90
CA THR A 114 6.74 -8.84 8.22
C THR A 114 6.16 -8.49 9.60
N ASN A 115 5.41 -7.39 9.65
CA ASN A 115 4.92 -6.83 10.93
C ASN A 115 3.89 -7.72 11.63
N ALA A 116 3.10 -8.47 10.87
CA ALA A 116 2.06 -9.34 11.41
C ALA A 116 2.62 -10.41 12.37
N LEU A 117 3.73 -11.05 12.02
CA LEU A 117 4.35 -12.08 12.88
C LEU A 117 4.88 -11.49 14.19
N LYS A 118 5.51 -10.31 14.11
CA LYS A 118 6.00 -9.56 15.28
C LYS A 118 4.85 -9.18 16.21
N LEU A 119 3.72 -8.74 15.66
CA LEU A 119 2.51 -8.41 16.41
C LEU A 119 1.87 -9.63 17.07
N MET A 120 1.85 -10.77 16.37
CA MET A 120 1.36 -12.04 16.94
C MET A 120 2.18 -12.47 18.16
N GLU A 121 3.51 -12.29 18.11
CA GLU A 121 4.40 -12.56 19.25
C GLU A 121 4.08 -11.63 20.43
N ILE A 122 3.86 -10.33 20.18
CA ILE A 122 3.50 -9.35 21.21
C ILE A 122 2.19 -9.71 21.92
N ILE A 123 1.20 -10.21 21.18
CA ILE A 123 -0.12 -10.58 21.71
C ILE A 123 -0.08 -11.99 22.36
N GLY A 124 1.03 -12.72 22.24
CA GLY A 124 1.19 -14.06 22.81
C GLY A 124 0.50 -15.17 22.01
N LEU A 125 0.24 -14.94 20.72
CA LEU A 125 -0.30 -15.98 19.85
C LEU A 125 0.79 -17.03 19.55
N PRO A 126 0.47 -18.34 19.58
CA PRO A 126 1.45 -19.39 19.34
C PRO A 126 1.85 -19.43 17.86
N ILE A 127 3.09 -19.05 17.55
CA ILE A 127 3.66 -19.11 16.19
C ILE A 127 4.57 -20.34 16.13
N LYS A 128 4.17 -21.38 15.38
CA LYS A 128 4.96 -22.63 15.25
C LYS A 128 6.19 -22.48 14.35
N ASP A 129 6.22 -21.45 13.49
CA ASP A 129 7.30 -21.19 12.52
C ASP A 129 8.11 -19.91 12.87
N ALA A 130 8.26 -19.60 14.15
CA ALA A 130 8.97 -18.40 14.63
C ALA A 130 10.46 -18.36 14.23
N ASP A 131 11.02 -19.47 13.77
CA ASP A 131 12.40 -19.56 13.28
C ASP A 131 12.61 -18.84 11.93
N ALA A 132 11.55 -18.62 11.13
CA ALA A 132 11.64 -17.85 9.88
C ALA A 132 11.72 -16.33 10.10
N ALA A 133 11.25 -15.83 11.26
CA ALA A 133 11.36 -14.42 11.65
C ALA A 133 12.77 -14.03 12.15
N ARG A 134 13.70 -14.99 12.25
CA ARG A 134 15.08 -14.78 12.68
C ARG A 134 15.98 -14.18 11.59
N ALA A 135 15.56 -14.21 10.32
CA ALA A 135 16.34 -13.64 9.23
C ALA A 135 15.97 -12.16 9.05
N ASP A 136 16.80 -11.29 9.62
CA ASP A 136 16.78 -9.84 9.39
C ASP A 136 16.54 -9.49 7.91
N GLY A 137 15.47 -8.73 7.65
CA GLY A 137 15.33 -7.90 6.45
C GLY A 137 15.37 -8.58 5.08
N ALA A 138 15.30 -9.91 4.97
CA ALA A 138 15.28 -10.56 3.67
C ALA A 138 13.87 -10.49 3.06
N PRO A 139 13.70 -9.97 1.82
CA PRO A 139 12.40 -9.89 1.19
C PRO A 139 11.80 -11.28 0.98
N LEU A 140 10.51 -11.42 1.27
CA LEU A 140 9.74 -12.67 1.05
C LEU A 140 9.50 -12.97 -0.44
N HIS A 141 9.91 -12.07 -1.35
CA HIS A 141 9.90 -12.31 -2.78
C HIS A 141 11.33 -12.49 -3.32
N PRO A 142 11.67 -13.66 -3.90
CA PRO A 142 12.87 -13.75 -4.71
C PRO A 142 12.70 -12.82 -5.89
N ALA A 143 13.67 -11.92 -6.11
CA ALA A 143 13.79 -11.21 -7.37
C ALA A 143 13.75 -12.26 -8.49
N LYS A 144 12.78 -12.15 -9.42
CA LYS A 144 12.80 -12.99 -10.62
C LYS A 144 14.15 -12.74 -11.31
N PRO A 145 14.96 -13.77 -11.60
CA PRO A 145 16.13 -13.57 -12.42
C PRO A 145 15.67 -13.05 -13.78
N GLY A 146 16.35 -12.01 -14.27
CA GLY A 146 16.02 -11.34 -15.51
C GLY A 146 15.90 -12.32 -16.69
N SER A 147 14.87 -12.09 -17.49
CA SER A 147 14.71 -12.60 -18.85
C SER A 147 14.84 -11.44 -19.83
#